data_AF-A0A1A8CAU1-F1
#
_entry.id   AF-A0A1A8CAU1-F1
#
_cell.length_a   1.000
_cell.length_b   1.000
_cell.length_c   1.000
_cell.angle_alpha   90.00
_cell.angle_beta   90.00
_cell.angle_gamma   90.00
#
_symmetry.space_group_name_H-M   'P 1'
#
loop_
_entity.id
_entity.type
_entity.pdbx_description
1 polymer ?
#
loop_
_entity_poly.entity_id
_entity_poly.type
_entity_poly.pdbx_seq_one_letter_code
_entity_poly.pdbx_strand_id
1 'polypeptide(L)'
;MRKFKRKKLNRGAVVNEKGSVTTDADCGRKQKLAIIHQALIRDPVDIEILRNSSASKGGLLTDEMRRKVWPKLLNINVYNLPHKPGRDVRENHKDYNQVVLDVRRSMKRFPKGMPAAERAVLQEQLIDIILEVLKRNPQLHYYQGYHDVAVTLLLVVGERMAIAMLDTLSNFHLRDFMDPTMDSTKHILNYLMPILQQVDEDLHDFMIRAEVGTIFALSWLITWYGHVLSEFKHTLRLYDFFLASHPLMPIYLAATIVLHRAKEVKQTECDMAMVHHLLSHIPQDLPYEVLISQAQALFSQYPPPLLAKQAALQSRKSLSISTFQAFQLSTLHQRPDVVLQRLTRAQDSTTSRHGLEAALSRDRSQLWQRGNRMVKMAVWGLSATLGAAVFAVAQTAMDWGPDVFLQLF
;
A
#
# COMPACT_ATOMS: atom_id res chain seq x y z
N MET A 1 50.95 -49.02 53.41
CA MET A 1 49.73 -48.66 54.20
C MET A 1 49.65 -47.14 54.33
N ARG A 2 48.48 -46.55 54.04
CA ARG A 2 47.80 -45.34 54.60
C ARG A 2 48.68 -44.19 55.14
N LYS A 3 48.40 -42.90 54.98
CA LYS A 3 47.28 -42.05 54.54
C LYS A 3 47.84 -40.62 54.68
N PHE A 4 47.45 -39.62 53.89
CA PHE A 4 47.15 -38.28 54.42
C PHE A 4 46.23 -37.49 53.47
N LYS A 5 45.25 -36.83 54.09
CA LYS A 5 44.11 -36.12 53.52
C LYS A 5 44.53 -34.88 52.72
N ARG A 6 43.85 -34.58 51.61
CA ARG A 6 43.77 -33.22 51.04
C ARG A 6 42.31 -32.85 50.73
N LYS A 7 41.92 -31.69 51.26
CA LYS A 7 40.64 -30.96 51.09
C LYS A 7 40.29 -30.80 49.60
N LYS A 8 39.05 -31.14 49.22
CA LYS A 8 38.40 -30.64 48.00
C LYS A 8 37.46 -29.50 48.39
N LEU A 9 37.73 -28.31 47.86
CA LEU A 9 36.88 -27.13 47.98
C LEU A 9 35.83 -27.20 46.86
N ASN A 10 34.56 -27.33 47.23
CA ASN A 10 33.43 -27.17 46.30
C ASN A 10 33.26 -25.69 45.95
N ARG A 11 33.50 -25.32 44.70
CA ARG A 11 32.96 -24.09 44.09
C ARG A 11 32.13 -24.50 42.90
N GLY A 12 30.82 -24.63 43.11
CA GLY A 12 29.84 -24.68 42.03
C GLY A 12 29.73 -23.28 41.44
N ALA A 13 30.31 -23.09 40.25
CA ALA A 13 30.00 -21.96 39.39
C ALA A 13 28.85 -22.39 38.48
N VAL A 14 27.61 -22.04 38.87
CA VAL A 14 26.47 -22.06 37.95
C VAL A 14 26.50 -20.71 37.24
N VAL A 15 27.06 -20.70 36.03
CA VAL A 15 26.97 -19.56 35.11
C VAL A 15 25.56 -19.55 34.54
N ASN A 16 24.78 -18.54 34.90
CA ASN A 16 23.40 -18.36 34.42
C ASN A 16 23.44 -17.52 33.13
N GLU A 17 23.68 -18.19 32.00
CA GLU A 17 23.92 -17.59 30.67
C GLU A 17 22.62 -17.36 29.87
N LYS A 18 21.55 -16.86 30.51
CA LYS A 18 20.26 -16.59 29.84
C LYS A 18 19.67 -15.19 30.07
N GLY A 19 20.39 -14.28 30.76
CA GLY A 19 19.84 -12.99 31.19
C GLY A 19 20.19 -11.75 30.35
N SER A 20 21.26 -11.77 29.55
CA SER A 20 21.79 -10.53 28.92
C SER A 20 21.29 -10.26 27.49
N VAL A 21 20.95 -11.31 26.72
CA VAL A 21 20.57 -11.16 25.30
C VAL A 21 19.15 -10.60 25.14
N THR A 22 18.25 -10.87 26.08
CA THR A 22 16.83 -10.46 26.02
C THR A 22 16.61 -9.00 26.40
N THR A 23 17.41 -8.47 27.32
CA THR A 23 17.30 -7.08 27.81
C THR A 23 17.76 -6.06 26.79
N ASP A 24 18.85 -6.34 26.07
CA ASP A 24 19.41 -5.44 25.06
C ASP A 24 18.53 -5.37 23.79
N ALA A 25 17.99 -6.52 23.37
CA ALA A 25 17.04 -6.60 22.26
C ALA A 25 15.71 -5.88 22.57
N ASP A 26 15.21 -5.96 23.81
CA ASP A 26 14.00 -5.25 24.22
C ASP A 26 14.22 -3.73 24.35
N CYS A 27 15.42 -3.32 24.81
CA CYS A 27 15.84 -1.92 24.83
C CYS A 27 15.85 -1.31 23.41
N GLY A 28 16.48 -1.99 22.44
CA GLY A 28 16.52 -1.52 21.06
C GLY A 28 15.13 -1.45 20.40
N ARG A 29 14.22 -2.37 20.73
CA ARG A 29 12.82 -2.33 20.24
C ARG A 29 12.07 -1.12 20.79
N LYS A 30 12.16 -0.85 22.09
CA LYS A 30 11.52 0.30 22.74
C LYS A 30 12.05 1.62 22.18
N GLN A 31 13.36 1.73 22.01
CA GLN A 31 13.98 2.90 21.40
C GLN A 31 13.48 3.14 19.97
N LYS A 32 13.41 2.08 19.15
CA LYS A 32 12.90 2.19 17.78
C LYS A 32 11.44 2.64 17.74
N LEU A 33 10.57 2.12 18.61
CA LEU A 33 9.19 2.58 18.73
C LEU A 33 9.12 4.07 19.11
N ALA A 34 9.94 4.51 20.07
CA ALA A 34 9.99 5.91 20.47
C ALA A 34 10.38 6.83 19.31
N ILE A 35 11.38 6.43 18.51
CA ILE A 35 11.81 7.17 17.31
C ILE A 35 10.66 7.29 16.30
N ILE A 36 9.97 6.18 16.00
CA ILE A 36 8.84 6.19 15.06
C ILE A 36 7.69 7.06 15.58
N HIS A 37 7.36 6.97 16.87
CA HIS A 37 6.34 7.82 17.48
C HIS A 37 6.70 9.30 17.40
N GLN A 38 7.96 9.65 17.71
CA GLN A 38 8.43 11.03 17.61
C GLN A 38 8.35 11.57 16.18
N ALA A 39 8.70 10.74 15.19
CA ALA A 39 8.58 11.10 13.78
C ALA A 39 7.12 11.34 13.34
N LEU A 40 6.16 10.55 13.87
CA LEU A 40 4.74 10.69 13.56
C LEU A 40 4.09 11.97 14.12
N ILE A 41 4.58 12.47 15.27
CA ILE A 41 4.01 13.65 15.94
C ILE A 41 4.67 14.98 15.52
N ARG A 42 5.78 14.93 14.77
CA ARG A 42 6.44 16.12 14.21
C ARG A 42 5.53 16.80 13.17
N ASP A 43 5.69 18.12 13.02
CA ASP A 43 5.02 18.92 12.00
C ASP A 43 6.05 19.74 11.18
N PRO A 44 6.23 19.45 9.88
CA PRO A 44 5.60 18.34 9.15
C PRO A 44 6.08 16.97 9.66
N VAL A 45 5.31 15.91 9.38
CA VAL A 45 5.65 14.53 9.75
C VAL A 45 7.01 14.17 9.16
N ASP A 46 7.88 13.56 9.98
CA ASP A 46 9.26 13.23 9.57
C ASP A 46 9.30 11.93 8.74
N ILE A 47 8.95 12.04 7.46
CA ILE A 47 8.83 10.90 6.55
C ILE A 47 10.17 10.18 6.33
N GLU A 48 11.30 10.90 6.40
CA GLU A 48 12.62 10.29 6.21
C GLU A 48 12.95 9.34 7.36
N ILE A 49 12.71 9.76 8.62
CA ILE A 49 12.86 8.86 9.77
C ILE A 49 11.91 7.66 9.66
N LEU A 50 10.66 7.87 9.19
CA LEU A 50 9.70 6.78 8.99
C LEU A 50 10.16 5.78 7.91
N ARG A 51 10.72 6.26 6.79
CA ARG A 51 11.29 5.41 5.74
C ARG A 51 12.48 4.61 6.27
N ASN A 52 13.43 5.28 6.92
CA ASN A 52 14.63 4.64 7.49
C ASN A 52 14.26 3.61 8.56
N SER A 53 13.26 3.91 9.39
CA SER A 53 12.76 2.98 10.41
C SER A 53 12.05 1.76 9.80
N SER A 54 11.27 1.97 8.73
CA SER A 54 10.60 0.88 8.02
C SER A 54 11.56 -0.04 7.27
N ALA A 55 12.64 0.52 6.72
CA ALA A 55 13.64 -0.26 5.99
C ALA A 55 14.65 -0.98 6.90
N SER A 56 15.05 -0.34 8.01
CA SER A 56 16.00 -0.92 8.98
C SER A 56 15.47 -2.18 9.67
N LYS A 57 16.40 -2.94 10.27
CA LYS A 57 16.18 -4.25 10.89
C LYS A 57 14.87 -4.32 11.69
N GLY A 58 14.05 -5.33 11.41
CA GLY A 58 12.76 -5.58 12.09
C GLY A 58 11.58 -4.72 11.61
N GLY A 59 11.79 -3.77 10.70
CA GLY A 59 10.73 -2.93 10.13
C GLY A 59 9.96 -2.14 11.20
N LEU A 60 8.63 -2.08 11.06
CA LEU A 60 7.76 -1.30 11.96
C LEU A 60 7.34 -2.02 13.23
N LEU A 61 7.81 -3.26 13.44
CA LEU A 61 7.65 -4.08 14.65
C LEU A 61 6.23 -4.58 14.94
N THR A 62 5.18 -3.77 14.76
CA THR A 62 3.79 -4.09 15.11
C THR A 62 2.79 -3.58 14.08
N ASP A 63 1.62 -4.23 14.01
CA ASP A 63 0.54 -3.82 13.10
C ASP A 63 -0.09 -2.47 13.50
N GLU A 64 -0.04 -2.12 14.79
CA GLU A 64 -0.48 -0.81 15.24
C GLU A 64 0.37 0.31 14.63
N MET A 65 1.69 0.13 14.59
CA MET A 65 2.58 1.09 13.94
C MET A 65 2.39 1.10 12.43
N ARG A 66 2.18 -0.07 11.79
CA ARG A 66 1.86 -0.15 10.35
C ARG A 66 0.61 0.65 9.98
N ARG A 67 -0.46 0.52 10.78
CA ARG A 67 -1.70 1.29 10.60
C ARG A 67 -1.49 2.82 10.63
N LYS A 68 -0.48 3.30 11.35
CA LYS A 68 -0.15 4.73 11.45
C LYS A 68 0.86 5.18 10.38
N VAL A 69 1.86 4.35 10.10
CA VAL A 69 3.01 4.72 9.25
C VAL A 69 2.78 4.43 7.78
N TRP A 70 2.19 3.28 7.41
CA TRP A 70 1.98 2.95 6.00
C TRP A 70 1.18 4.01 5.23
N PRO A 71 0.08 4.57 5.76
CA PRO A 71 -0.63 5.66 5.08
C PRO A 71 0.25 6.89 4.88
N LYS A 72 1.15 7.19 5.82
CA LYS A 72 2.09 8.31 5.71
C LYS A 72 3.16 8.07 4.66
N LEU A 73 3.68 6.85 4.53
CA LEU A 73 4.62 6.49 3.46
C LEU A 73 3.98 6.67 2.07
N LEU A 74 2.67 6.46 1.98
CA LEU A 74 1.88 6.61 0.76
C LEU A 74 1.24 7.99 0.55
N ASN A 75 1.52 8.96 1.42
CA ASN A 75 0.89 10.30 1.37
C ASN A 75 -0.65 10.29 1.42
N ILE A 76 -1.23 9.36 2.17
CA ILE A 76 -2.69 9.21 2.29
C ILE A 76 -3.24 10.13 3.36
N ASN A 77 -4.28 10.87 2.99
CA ASN A 77 -5.03 11.69 3.92
C ASN A 77 -6.03 10.84 4.70
N VAL A 78 -5.69 10.51 5.95
CA VAL A 78 -6.53 9.70 6.85
C VAL A 78 -7.86 10.36 7.23
N TYR A 79 -8.01 11.68 7.03
CA TYR A 79 -9.25 12.41 7.27
C TYR A 79 -10.19 12.42 6.07
N ASN A 80 -9.70 12.05 4.89
CA ASN A 80 -10.46 11.99 3.65
C ASN A 80 -10.33 10.61 3.00
N LEU A 81 -10.83 9.59 3.70
CA LEU A 81 -10.84 8.22 3.20
C LEU A 81 -12.09 7.96 2.35
N PRO A 82 -11.97 7.12 1.31
CA PRO A 82 -13.11 6.70 0.51
C PRO A 82 -14.22 6.10 1.39
N HIS A 83 -15.45 6.27 0.94
CA HIS A 83 -16.60 5.59 1.53
C HIS A 83 -16.46 4.07 1.31
N LYS A 84 -17.16 3.30 2.16
CA LYS A 84 -17.25 1.87 1.94
C LYS A 84 -18.02 1.61 0.63
N PRO A 85 -17.53 0.73 -0.25
CA PRO A 85 -18.24 0.43 -1.49
C PRO A 85 -19.61 -0.16 -1.17
N GLY A 86 -20.62 0.24 -1.93
CA GLY A 86 -21.90 -0.45 -1.96
C GLY A 86 -21.81 -1.73 -2.80
N ARG A 87 -22.87 -2.53 -2.79
CA ARG A 87 -22.95 -3.74 -3.64
C ARG A 87 -22.98 -3.41 -5.14
N ASP A 88 -23.32 -2.17 -5.49
CA ASP A 88 -23.35 -1.63 -6.85
C ASP A 88 -21.97 -1.65 -7.53
N VAL A 89 -20.87 -1.70 -6.76
CA VAL A 89 -19.51 -1.82 -7.31
C VAL A 89 -19.31 -3.10 -8.13
N ARG A 90 -20.12 -4.13 -7.85
CA ARG A 90 -20.06 -5.44 -8.51
C ARG A 90 -20.84 -5.47 -9.82
N GLU A 91 -21.84 -4.61 -9.96
CA GLU A 91 -22.76 -4.62 -11.08
C GLU A 91 -22.04 -4.26 -12.38
N ASN A 92 -22.16 -5.13 -13.39
CA ASN A 92 -21.56 -4.95 -14.72
C ASN A 92 -20.03 -4.74 -14.73
N HIS A 93 -19.32 -5.12 -13.67
CA HIS A 93 -17.86 -4.99 -13.63
C HIS A 93 -17.19 -6.14 -14.41
N LYS A 94 -16.44 -5.80 -15.47
CA LYS A 94 -15.79 -6.77 -16.38
C LYS A 94 -14.93 -7.81 -15.66
N ASP A 95 -14.23 -7.41 -14.60
CA ASP A 95 -13.31 -8.28 -13.85
C ASP A 95 -13.97 -9.05 -12.68
N TYR A 96 -15.26 -8.84 -12.38
CA TYR A 96 -15.91 -9.39 -11.18
C TYR A 96 -15.72 -10.89 -11.01
N ASN A 97 -16.03 -11.67 -12.05
CA ASN A 97 -15.95 -13.13 -12.00
C ASN A 97 -14.51 -13.62 -11.75
N GLN A 98 -13.52 -12.97 -12.38
CA GLN A 98 -12.12 -13.32 -12.19
C GLN A 98 -11.65 -13.00 -10.76
N VAL A 99 -12.01 -11.84 -10.24
CA VAL A 99 -11.68 -11.43 -8.85
C VAL A 99 -12.29 -12.41 -7.85
N VAL A 100 -13.56 -12.80 -8.01
CA VAL A 100 -14.22 -13.77 -7.13
C VAL A 100 -13.49 -15.12 -7.13
N LEU A 101 -13.10 -15.63 -8.31
CA LEU A 101 -12.38 -16.89 -8.42
C LEU A 101 -11.01 -16.83 -7.75
N ASP A 102 -10.30 -15.72 -7.87
CA ASP A 102 -8.99 -15.51 -7.26
C ASP A 102 -9.08 -15.40 -5.74
N VAL A 103 -10.02 -14.60 -5.24
CA VAL A 103 -10.26 -14.43 -3.81
C VAL A 103 -10.64 -15.77 -3.14
N ARG A 104 -11.44 -16.60 -3.80
CA ARG A 104 -11.77 -17.95 -3.30
C ARG A 104 -10.54 -18.86 -3.19
N ARG A 105 -9.54 -18.69 -4.06
CA ARG A 105 -8.28 -19.47 -4.05
C ARG A 105 -7.28 -18.99 -3.00
N SER A 106 -7.45 -17.79 -2.45
CA SER A 106 -6.52 -17.15 -1.49
C SER A 106 -6.63 -17.62 -0.03
N MET A 107 -7.30 -18.75 0.24
CA MET A 107 -7.60 -19.25 1.60
C MET A 107 -6.38 -19.35 2.53
N LYS A 108 -5.20 -19.67 1.99
CA LYS A 108 -3.94 -19.79 2.75
C LYS A 108 -3.43 -18.47 3.34
N ARG A 109 -3.94 -17.33 2.87
CA ARG A 109 -3.51 -15.99 3.30
C ARG A 109 -4.18 -15.52 4.59
N PHE A 110 -5.31 -16.12 4.95
CA PHE A 110 -6.01 -15.79 6.18
C PHE A 110 -5.35 -16.48 7.39
N PRO A 111 -5.36 -15.85 8.58
CA PRO A 111 -4.84 -16.46 9.80
C PRO A 111 -5.39 -17.87 10.05
N LYS A 112 -4.49 -18.80 10.42
CA LYS A 112 -4.88 -20.16 10.80
C LYS A 112 -5.83 -20.09 12.01
N GLY A 113 -6.99 -20.73 11.90
CA GLY A 113 -8.01 -20.73 12.95
C GLY A 113 -9.05 -19.61 12.87
N MET A 114 -8.97 -18.71 11.89
CA MET A 114 -10.02 -17.71 11.66
C MET A 114 -11.39 -18.38 11.40
N PRO A 115 -12.48 -17.96 12.07
CA PRO A 115 -13.82 -18.45 11.82
C PRO A 115 -14.25 -18.30 10.35
N ALA A 116 -14.97 -19.27 9.82
CA ALA A 116 -15.41 -19.25 8.42
C ALA A 116 -16.32 -18.05 8.10
N ALA A 117 -17.18 -17.65 9.03
CA ALA A 117 -18.05 -16.48 8.87
C ALA A 117 -17.25 -15.17 8.78
N GLU A 118 -16.26 -14.98 9.66
CA GLU A 118 -15.38 -13.81 9.63
C GLU A 118 -14.57 -13.76 8.33
N ARG A 119 -14.04 -14.91 7.91
CA ARG A 119 -13.31 -15.03 6.65
C ARG A 119 -14.18 -14.68 5.45
N ALA A 120 -15.41 -15.16 5.41
CA ALA A 120 -16.35 -14.85 4.34
C ALA A 120 -16.58 -13.34 4.23
N VAL A 121 -16.76 -12.64 5.36
CA VAL A 121 -16.89 -11.17 5.37
C VAL A 121 -15.64 -10.50 4.79
N LEU A 122 -14.44 -10.93 5.18
CA LEU A 122 -13.20 -10.37 4.63
C LEU A 122 -13.02 -10.68 3.13
N GLN A 123 -13.48 -11.83 2.65
CA GLN A 123 -13.46 -12.16 1.23
C GLN A 123 -14.39 -11.26 0.43
N GLU A 124 -15.59 -10.99 0.93
CA GLU A 124 -16.53 -10.05 0.31
C GLU A 124 -15.94 -8.63 0.28
N GLN A 125 -15.37 -8.17 1.39
CA GLN A 125 -14.68 -6.88 1.45
C GLN A 125 -13.50 -6.82 0.47
N LEU A 126 -12.72 -7.90 0.36
CA LEU A 126 -11.59 -7.96 -0.57
C LEU A 126 -12.03 -7.82 -2.02
N ILE A 127 -13.13 -8.47 -2.40
CA ILE A 127 -13.73 -8.31 -3.73
C ILE A 127 -14.12 -6.84 -3.93
N ASP A 128 -14.87 -6.26 -2.99
CA ASP A 128 -15.36 -4.87 -3.10
C ASP A 128 -14.23 -3.85 -3.19
N ILE A 129 -13.14 -4.03 -2.42
CA ILE A 129 -11.95 -3.18 -2.46
C ILE A 129 -11.30 -3.20 -3.85
N ILE A 130 -11.09 -4.39 -4.43
CA ILE A 130 -10.44 -4.54 -5.73
C ILE A 130 -11.28 -3.87 -6.82
N LEU A 131 -12.58 -4.14 -6.84
CA LEU A 131 -13.49 -3.58 -7.85
C LEU A 131 -13.63 -2.07 -7.71
N GLU A 132 -13.69 -1.54 -6.48
CA GLU A 132 -13.76 -0.09 -6.26
C GLU A 132 -12.53 0.63 -6.82
N VAL A 133 -11.33 0.06 -6.61
CA VAL A 133 -10.09 0.63 -7.16
C VAL A 133 -10.09 0.58 -8.69
N LEU A 134 -10.51 -0.55 -9.30
CA LEU A 134 -10.58 -0.68 -10.75
C LEU A 134 -11.65 0.24 -11.38
N LYS A 135 -12.81 0.39 -10.73
CA LYS A 135 -13.89 1.29 -11.16
C LYS A 135 -13.45 2.75 -11.16
N ARG A 136 -12.65 3.17 -10.17
CA ARG A 136 -12.06 4.53 -10.08
C ARG A 136 -10.97 4.78 -11.11
N ASN A 137 -10.33 3.72 -11.60
CA ASN A 137 -9.15 3.80 -12.45
C ASN A 137 -9.35 2.93 -13.70
N PRO A 138 -10.18 3.37 -14.67
CA PRO A 138 -10.53 2.59 -15.85
C PRO A 138 -9.32 2.25 -16.75
N GLN A 139 -8.20 2.96 -16.59
CA GLN A 139 -6.93 2.68 -17.25
C GLN A 139 -6.22 1.43 -16.72
N LEU A 140 -6.54 0.99 -15.51
CA LEU A 140 -5.89 -0.15 -14.87
C LEU A 140 -6.57 -1.46 -15.24
N HIS A 141 -5.75 -2.49 -15.44
CA HIS A 141 -6.17 -3.81 -15.84
C HIS A 141 -5.86 -4.78 -14.70
N TYR A 142 -6.86 -5.58 -14.30
CA TYR A 142 -6.67 -6.59 -13.27
C TYR A 142 -5.67 -7.66 -13.74
N TYR A 143 -4.75 -8.06 -12.86
CA TYR A 143 -3.85 -9.17 -13.08
C TYR A 143 -3.99 -10.22 -11.96
N GLN A 144 -3.82 -11.50 -12.30
CA GLN A 144 -3.88 -12.58 -11.32
C GLN A 144 -2.68 -12.48 -10.35
N GLY A 145 -2.99 -12.28 -9.08
CA GLY A 145 -2.01 -12.01 -8.01
C GLY A 145 -2.20 -10.66 -7.33
N TYR A 146 -2.94 -9.73 -7.95
CA TYR A 146 -3.26 -8.43 -7.35
C TYR A 146 -4.02 -8.55 -6.00
N HIS A 147 -4.87 -9.57 -5.89
CA HIS A 147 -5.60 -9.88 -4.66
C HIS A 147 -4.69 -10.24 -3.48
N ASP A 148 -3.48 -10.77 -3.70
CA ASP A 148 -2.51 -11.06 -2.63
C ASP A 148 -1.99 -9.77 -1.99
N VAL A 149 -1.90 -8.69 -2.76
CA VAL A 149 -1.57 -7.35 -2.25
C VAL A 149 -2.74 -6.76 -1.48
N ALA A 150 -3.92 -6.79 -2.09
CA ALA A 150 -5.13 -6.25 -1.50
C ALA A 150 -5.50 -6.92 -0.16
N VAL A 151 -5.38 -8.25 -0.04
CA VAL A 151 -5.69 -8.96 1.21
C VAL A 151 -4.71 -8.61 2.32
N THR A 152 -3.42 -8.42 1.98
CA THR A 152 -2.40 -8.03 2.96
C THR A 152 -2.71 -6.65 3.56
N LEU A 153 -3.15 -5.70 2.72
CA LEU A 153 -3.58 -4.39 3.20
C LEU A 153 -4.86 -4.49 4.04
N LEU A 154 -5.87 -5.23 3.56
CA LEU A 154 -7.13 -5.41 4.28
C LEU A 154 -6.91 -5.96 5.70
N LEU A 155 -6.08 -6.99 5.85
CA LEU A 155 -5.81 -7.62 7.14
C LEU A 155 -5.09 -6.69 8.13
N VAL A 156 -4.32 -5.71 7.66
CA VAL A 156 -3.53 -4.82 8.53
C VAL A 156 -4.26 -3.52 8.85
N VAL A 157 -4.80 -2.85 7.82
CA VAL A 157 -5.33 -1.49 7.90
C VAL A 157 -6.85 -1.40 7.80
N GLY A 158 -7.53 -2.51 7.48
CA GLY A 158 -8.97 -2.56 7.29
C GLY A 158 -9.45 -1.94 5.98
N GLU A 159 -10.73 -2.15 5.68
CA GLU A 159 -11.37 -1.90 4.39
C GLU A 159 -11.12 -0.49 3.81
N ARG A 160 -11.56 0.58 4.47
CA ARG A 160 -11.49 1.94 3.91
C ARG A 160 -10.06 2.43 3.66
N MET A 161 -9.15 2.10 4.57
CA MET A 161 -7.74 2.46 4.41
C MET A 161 -7.09 1.61 3.32
N ALA A 162 -7.44 0.32 3.24
CA ALA A 162 -6.95 -0.57 2.20
C ALA A 162 -7.35 -0.07 0.80
N ILE A 163 -8.58 0.45 0.62
CA ILE A 163 -8.99 1.07 -0.67
C ILE A 163 -8.06 2.23 -1.02
N ALA A 164 -7.86 3.20 -0.11
CA ALA A 164 -7.01 4.36 -0.37
C ALA A 164 -5.54 3.98 -0.64
N MET A 165 -5.03 3.00 0.11
CA MET A 165 -3.67 2.49 -0.04
C MET A 165 -3.49 1.76 -1.35
N LEU A 166 -4.42 0.85 -1.67
CA LEU A 166 -4.37 0.06 -2.88
C LEU A 166 -4.51 0.95 -4.12
N ASP A 167 -5.44 1.92 -4.10
CA ASP A 167 -5.59 2.93 -5.15
C ASP A 167 -4.28 3.68 -5.44
N THR A 168 -3.58 4.12 -4.38
CA THR A 168 -2.28 4.79 -4.51
C THR A 168 -1.23 3.82 -5.07
N LEU A 169 -1.11 2.62 -4.51
CA LEU A 169 -0.13 1.64 -4.97
C LEU A 169 -0.32 1.28 -6.44
N SER A 170 -1.57 1.14 -6.87
CA SER A 170 -1.95 0.78 -8.23
C SER A 170 -1.64 1.86 -9.27
N ASN A 171 -1.62 3.13 -8.84
CA ASN A 171 -1.22 4.24 -9.71
C ASN A 171 0.29 4.53 -9.69
N PHE A 172 1.04 3.97 -8.73
CA PHE A 172 2.49 4.18 -8.62
C PHE A 172 3.27 2.87 -8.69
N HIS A 173 3.34 2.10 -7.59
CA HIS A 173 4.25 0.96 -7.46
C HIS A 173 3.86 -0.24 -8.33
N LEU A 174 2.57 -0.50 -8.47
CA LEU A 174 2.02 -1.63 -9.21
C LEU A 174 1.58 -1.23 -10.63
N ARG A 175 1.76 0.05 -11.00
CA ARG A 175 1.18 0.65 -12.20
C ARG A 175 1.51 -0.12 -13.47
N ASP A 176 2.78 -0.52 -13.61
CA ASP A 176 3.27 -1.24 -14.78
C ASP A 176 2.76 -2.70 -14.84
N PHE A 177 2.38 -3.30 -13.71
CA PHE A 177 1.77 -4.63 -13.66
C PHE A 177 0.31 -4.63 -14.09
N MET A 178 -0.33 -3.45 -14.06
CA MET A 178 -1.74 -3.24 -14.40
C MET A 178 -1.92 -2.66 -15.81
N ASP A 179 -0.89 -2.74 -16.66
CA ASP A 179 -1.05 -2.46 -18.08
C ASP A 179 -1.84 -3.59 -18.79
N PRO A 180 -2.46 -3.30 -19.95
CA PRO A 180 -3.23 -4.30 -20.69
C PRO A 180 -2.42 -5.53 -21.12
N THR A 181 -1.10 -5.37 -21.23
CA THR A 181 -0.17 -6.42 -21.64
C THR A 181 0.92 -6.60 -20.57
N MET A 182 1.47 -7.82 -20.48
CA MET A 182 2.55 -8.16 -19.51
C MET A 182 3.92 -7.57 -19.87
N ASP A 183 3.95 -6.66 -20.81
CA ASP A 183 5.10 -6.15 -21.51
C ASP A 183 5.88 -5.14 -20.66
N SER A 184 5.16 -4.33 -19.88
CA SER A 184 5.73 -3.45 -18.86
C SER A 184 6.24 -4.25 -17.66
N THR A 185 5.53 -5.32 -17.26
CA THR A 185 6.01 -6.26 -16.23
C THR A 185 7.31 -6.96 -16.65
N LYS A 186 7.40 -7.43 -17.89
CA LYS A 186 8.64 -8.00 -18.45
C LYS A 186 9.78 -6.99 -18.44
N HIS A 187 9.50 -5.73 -18.77
CA HIS A 187 10.51 -4.67 -18.69
C HIS A 187 11.06 -4.49 -17.27
N ILE A 188 10.22 -4.55 -16.23
CA ILE A 188 10.68 -4.54 -14.82
C ILE A 188 11.53 -5.78 -14.51
N LEU A 189 11.09 -6.98 -14.93
CA LEU A 189 11.83 -8.23 -14.70
C LEU A 189 13.20 -8.24 -15.38
N ASN A 190 13.34 -7.56 -16.52
CA ASN A 190 14.59 -7.46 -17.26
C ASN A 190 15.68 -6.67 -16.51
N TYR A 191 15.37 -5.99 -15.40
CA TYR A 191 16.41 -5.44 -14.51
C TYR A 191 17.14 -6.52 -13.71
N LEU A 192 16.63 -7.75 -13.62
CA LEU A 192 17.26 -8.82 -12.83
C LEU A 192 18.64 -9.22 -13.39
N MET A 193 18.70 -9.62 -14.67
CA MET A 193 19.95 -10.09 -15.30
C MET A 193 21.09 -9.05 -15.24
N PRO A 194 20.85 -7.75 -15.55
CA PRO A 194 21.85 -6.72 -15.39
C PRO A 194 22.38 -6.59 -13.95
N ILE A 195 21.51 -6.70 -12.93
CA ILE A 195 21.95 -6.67 -11.53
C ILE A 195 22.85 -7.87 -11.23
N LEU A 196 22.45 -9.08 -11.67
CA LEU A 196 23.24 -10.29 -11.46
C LEU A 196 24.60 -10.20 -12.16
N GLN A 197 24.63 -9.70 -13.40
CA GLN A 197 25.87 -9.52 -14.16
C GLN A 197 26.89 -8.63 -13.44
N GLN A 198 26.42 -7.57 -12.76
CA GLN A 198 27.31 -6.66 -12.04
C GLN A 198 27.91 -7.26 -10.76
N VAL A 199 27.28 -8.28 -10.18
CA VAL A 199 27.65 -8.84 -8.87
C VAL A 199 28.31 -10.20 -8.99
N ASP A 200 27.81 -11.06 -9.87
CA ASP A 200 28.29 -12.43 -10.10
C ASP A 200 28.12 -12.78 -11.60
N GLU A 201 29.14 -12.46 -12.40
CA GLU A 201 29.18 -12.71 -13.85
C GLU A 201 29.06 -14.21 -14.17
N ASP A 202 29.71 -15.08 -13.38
CA ASP A 202 29.62 -16.53 -13.55
C ASP A 202 28.18 -17.05 -13.38
N LEU A 203 27.41 -16.49 -12.43
CA LEU A 203 26.01 -16.84 -12.21
C LEU A 203 25.15 -16.35 -13.37
N HIS A 204 25.36 -15.10 -13.78
CA HIS A 204 24.68 -14.51 -14.93
C HIS A 204 24.88 -15.38 -16.17
N ASP A 205 26.12 -15.73 -16.50
CA ASP A 205 26.45 -16.50 -17.70
C ASP A 205 25.89 -17.92 -17.63
N PHE A 206 25.90 -18.54 -16.45
CA PHE A 206 25.23 -19.82 -16.23
C PHE A 206 23.73 -19.72 -16.53
N MET A 207 23.05 -18.70 -16.01
CA MET A 207 21.60 -18.52 -16.24
C MET A 207 21.27 -18.19 -17.70
N ILE A 208 22.15 -17.47 -18.40
CA ILE A 208 22.02 -17.23 -19.85
C ILE A 208 22.18 -18.55 -20.63
N ARG A 209 23.21 -19.35 -20.33
CA ARG A 209 23.40 -20.66 -20.98
C ARG A 209 22.27 -21.64 -20.70
N ALA A 210 21.66 -21.57 -19.52
CA ALA A 210 20.50 -22.38 -19.16
C ALA A 210 19.19 -21.86 -19.79
N GLU A 211 19.18 -20.70 -20.45
CA GLU A 211 18.00 -20.10 -21.10
C GLU A 211 16.78 -19.92 -20.17
N VAL A 212 17.02 -19.76 -18.86
CA VAL A 212 15.93 -19.70 -17.86
C VAL A 212 15.10 -18.42 -17.94
N GLY A 213 15.68 -17.33 -18.47
CA GLY A 213 15.06 -16.01 -18.50
C GLY A 213 14.77 -15.47 -17.10
N THR A 214 13.71 -14.68 -16.95
CA THR A 214 13.36 -13.99 -15.68
C THR A 214 11.93 -14.25 -15.21
N ILE A 215 11.16 -15.08 -15.94
CA ILE A 215 9.73 -15.31 -15.68
C ILE A 215 9.50 -16.04 -14.35
N PHE A 216 10.45 -16.82 -13.85
CA PHE A 216 10.35 -17.45 -12.52
C PHE A 216 10.10 -16.44 -11.38
N ALA A 217 10.59 -15.20 -11.53
CA ALA A 217 10.45 -14.14 -10.53
C ALA A 217 9.15 -13.32 -10.70
N LEU A 218 8.36 -13.57 -11.75
CA LEU A 218 7.14 -12.83 -12.04
C LEU A 218 6.16 -12.85 -10.86
N SER A 219 5.88 -14.04 -10.33
CA SER A 219 4.96 -14.21 -9.20
C SER A 219 5.43 -13.49 -7.94
N TRP A 220 6.74 -13.34 -7.76
CA TRP A 220 7.33 -12.68 -6.60
C TRP A 220 7.04 -11.18 -6.65
N LEU A 221 7.24 -10.56 -7.82
CA LEU A 221 7.06 -9.14 -7.99
C LEU A 221 5.59 -8.74 -7.94
N ILE A 222 4.73 -9.41 -8.71
CA ILE A 222 3.33 -8.98 -8.87
C ILE A 222 2.51 -9.19 -7.59
N THR A 223 2.94 -10.09 -6.70
CA THR A 223 2.29 -10.37 -5.41
C THR A 223 3.02 -9.76 -4.22
N TRP A 224 4.10 -9.00 -4.45
CA TRP A 224 5.04 -8.54 -3.42
C TRP A 224 5.45 -9.67 -2.46
N TYR A 225 5.81 -10.82 -3.04
CA TYR A 225 6.20 -12.06 -2.38
C TYR A 225 5.10 -12.68 -1.50
N GLY A 226 3.91 -12.09 -1.46
CA GLY A 226 2.78 -12.56 -0.67
C GLY A 226 2.42 -14.00 -1.02
N HIS A 227 2.41 -14.35 -2.30
CA HIS A 227 2.05 -15.71 -2.70
C HIS A 227 3.06 -16.78 -2.28
N VAL A 228 4.34 -16.41 -2.17
CA VAL A 228 5.44 -17.37 -2.00
C VAL A 228 5.85 -17.55 -0.53
N LEU A 229 5.68 -16.50 0.28
CA LEU A 229 6.01 -16.53 1.69
C LEU A 229 4.90 -17.18 2.51
N SER A 230 5.22 -18.27 3.20
CA SER A 230 4.27 -18.98 4.07
C SER A 230 3.96 -18.21 5.36
N GLU A 231 4.96 -17.53 5.91
CA GLU A 231 4.88 -16.81 7.17
C GLU A 231 4.47 -15.34 6.95
N PHE A 232 3.25 -14.98 7.37
CA PHE A 232 2.69 -13.64 7.17
C PHE A 232 3.56 -12.53 7.76
N LYS A 233 4.26 -12.79 8.88
CA LYS A 233 5.22 -11.85 9.48
C LYS A 233 6.33 -11.42 8.52
N HIS A 234 6.80 -12.30 7.65
CA HIS A 234 7.85 -11.99 6.67
C HIS A 234 7.25 -11.13 5.54
N THR A 235 6.03 -11.44 5.09
CA THR A 235 5.30 -10.58 4.14
C THR A 235 5.18 -9.16 4.69
N LEU A 236 4.71 -8.99 5.93
CA LEU A 236 4.56 -7.66 6.53
C LEU A 236 5.88 -6.91 6.66
N ARG A 237 6.98 -7.62 6.99
CA ARG A 237 8.32 -7.03 7.02
C ARG A 237 8.78 -6.55 5.65
N LEU A 238 8.45 -7.27 4.58
CA LEU A 238 8.73 -6.83 3.21
C LEU A 238 7.85 -5.64 2.80
N TYR A 239 6.60 -5.58 3.25
CA TYR A 239 5.73 -4.42 3.00
C TYR A 239 6.27 -3.16 3.67
N ASP A 240 6.73 -3.26 4.92
CA ASP A 240 7.44 -2.16 5.60
C ASP A 240 8.59 -1.65 4.71
N PHE A 241 9.37 -2.57 4.13
CA PHE A 241 10.51 -2.24 3.27
C PHE A 241 10.10 -1.62 1.92
N PHE A 242 9.16 -2.24 1.20
CA PHE A 242 8.76 -1.80 -0.14
C PHE A 242 8.03 -0.47 -0.13
N LEU A 243 7.14 -0.25 0.84
CA LEU A 243 6.43 1.03 1.00
C LEU A 243 7.38 2.19 1.32
N ALA A 244 8.53 1.90 1.91
CA ALA A 244 9.56 2.89 2.23
C ALA A 244 10.57 3.13 1.10
N SER A 245 10.53 2.31 0.04
CA SER A 245 11.59 2.22 -0.98
C SER A 245 11.10 2.57 -2.37
N HIS A 246 12.03 2.61 -3.33
CA HIS A 246 11.75 2.78 -4.74
C HIS A 246 10.89 1.62 -5.31
N PRO A 247 10.01 1.82 -6.32
CA PRO A 247 9.13 0.77 -6.86
C PRO A 247 9.85 -0.45 -7.42
N LEU A 248 11.11 -0.28 -7.85
CA LEU A 248 11.96 -1.38 -8.30
C LEU A 248 12.60 -2.17 -7.15
N MET A 249 12.50 -1.76 -5.89
CA MET A 249 13.12 -2.48 -4.77
C MET A 249 12.76 -3.99 -4.71
N PRO A 250 11.53 -4.43 -5.05
CA PRO A 250 11.22 -5.86 -5.16
C PRO A 250 12.09 -6.65 -6.14
N ILE A 251 12.60 -6.04 -7.23
CA ILE A 251 13.52 -6.71 -8.17
C ILE A 251 14.93 -6.84 -7.58
N TYR A 252 15.38 -5.87 -6.78
CA TYR A 252 16.66 -5.96 -6.08
C TYR A 252 16.61 -7.04 -5.00
N LEU A 253 15.48 -7.17 -4.29
CA LEU A 253 15.28 -8.29 -3.39
C LEU A 253 15.32 -9.63 -4.15
N ALA A 254 14.73 -9.72 -5.34
CA ALA A 254 14.79 -10.93 -6.17
C ALA A 254 16.23 -11.27 -6.52
N ALA A 255 17.03 -10.28 -6.92
CA ALA A 255 18.45 -10.45 -7.21
C ALA A 255 19.21 -10.97 -5.98
N THR A 256 18.98 -10.41 -4.79
CA THR A 256 19.65 -10.92 -3.58
C THR A 256 19.26 -12.35 -3.22
N ILE A 257 18.01 -12.75 -3.46
CA ILE A 257 17.57 -14.13 -3.22
C ILE A 257 18.27 -15.09 -4.19
N VAL A 258 18.36 -14.72 -5.47
CA VAL A 258 19.06 -15.51 -6.49
C VAL A 258 20.56 -15.60 -6.18
N LEU A 259 21.20 -14.48 -5.82
CA LEU A 259 22.62 -14.42 -5.43
C LEU A 259 22.90 -15.24 -4.17
N HIS A 260 22.01 -15.20 -3.17
CA HIS A 260 22.15 -16.01 -1.96
C HIS A 260 22.17 -17.52 -2.28
N ARG A 261 21.43 -17.92 -3.31
CA ARG A 261 21.33 -19.30 -3.78
C ARG A 261 22.24 -19.59 -4.98
N ALA A 262 23.20 -18.71 -5.29
CA ALA A 262 24.05 -18.83 -6.47
C ALA A 262 24.76 -20.19 -6.56
N LYS A 263 25.23 -20.71 -5.41
CA LYS A 263 25.89 -22.02 -5.34
C LYS A 263 24.95 -23.17 -5.74
N GLU A 264 23.70 -23.16 -5.25
CA GLU A 264 22.70 -24.17 -5.62
C GLU A 264 22.37 -24.09 -7.11
N VAL A 265 22.19 -22.87 -7.62
CA VAL A 265 21.89 -22.64 -9.04
C VAL A 265 23.01 -23.18 -9.94
N LYS A 266 24.26 -22.82 -9.66
CA LYS A 266 25.44 -23.27 -10.43
C LYS A 266 25.71 -24.78 -10.33
N GLN A 267 25.20 -25.45 -9.30
CA GLN A 267 25.32 -26.90 -9.12
C GLN A 267 24.20 -27.70 -9.78
N THR A 268 23.13 -27.02 -10.19
CA THR A 268 22.01 -27.66 -10.88
C THR A 268 22.39 -27.95 -12.33
N GLU A 269 21.69 -28.88 -12.97
CA GLU A 269 21.83 -29.10 -14.41
C GLU A 269 21.56 -27.80 -15.17
N CYS A 270 22.43 -27.49 -16.14
CA CYS A 270 22.36 -26.27 -16.95
C CYS A 270 21.25 -26.38 -18.01
N ASP A 271 20.02 -26.51 -17.54
CA ASP A 271 18.80 -26.68 -18.31
C ASP A 271 17.71 -25.73 -17.80
N MET A 272 16.89 -25.21 -18.72
CA MET A 272 15.86 -24.23 -18.42
C MET A 272 14.88 -24.74 -17.36
N ALA A 273 14.40 -25.98 -17.49
CA ALA A 273 13.38 -26.52 -16.60
C ALA A 273 13.94 -26.74 -15.18
N MET A 274 15.18 -27.21 -15.08
CA MET A 274 15.82 -27.48 -13.78
C MET A 274 16.08 -26.19 -13.01
N VAL A 275 16.66 -25.18 -13.66
CA VAL A 275 16.92 -23.88 -13.03
C VAL A 275 15.60 -23.17 -12.70
N HIS A 276 14.62 -23.21 -13.61
CA HIS A 276 13.30 -22.64 -13.36
C HIS A 276 12.61 -23.31 -12.16
N HIS A 277 12.65 -24.63 -12.06
CA HIS A 277 12.07 -25.38 -10.96
C HIS A 277 12.71 -25.02 -9.62
N LEU A 278 14.04 -24.98 -9.56
CA LEU A 278 14.79 -24.60 -8.36
C LEU A 278 14.44 -23.19 -7.89
N LEU A 279 14.47 -22.22 -8.82
CA LEU A 279 14.24 -20.83 -8.47
C LEU A 279 12.79 -20.57 -8.09
N SER A 280 11.83 -21.16 -8.81
CA SER A 280 10.38 -21.00 -8.51
C SER A 280 10.01 -21.38 -7.08
N HIS A 281 10.78 -22.24 -6.43
CA HIS A 281 10.60 -22.64 -5.04
C HIS A 281 11.56 -21.86 -4.13
N ILE A 282 11.02 -20.86 -3.42
CA ILE A 282 11.78 -20.09 -2.43
C ILE A 282 11.83 -20.87 -1.08
N PRO A 283 13.02 -21.11 -0.51
CA PRO A 283 13.17 -21.66 0.83
C PRO A 283 12.51 -20.76 1.88
N GLN A 284 11.85 -21.35 2.87
CA GLN A 284 11.07 -20.57 3.84
C GLN A 284 11.94 -19.92 4.94
N ASP A 285 13.16 -20.42 5.13
CA ASP A 285 14.13 -20.06 6.15
C ASP A 285 15.21 -19.07 5.67
N LEU A 286 14.96 -18.36 4.56
CA LEU A 286 15.88 -17.35 4.06
C LEU A 286 16.16 -16.24 5.09
N PRO A 287 17.40 -15.73 5.16
CA PRO A 287 17.80 -14.69 6.09
C PRO A 287 17.31 -13.30 5.63
N TYR A 288 15.99 -13.06 5.65
CA TYR A 288 15.36 -11.87 5.05
C TYR A 288 15.96 -10.54 5.51
N GLU A 289 16.37 -10.39 6.78
CA GLU A 289 17.00 -9.14 7.23
C GLU A 289 18.36 -8.88 6.56
N VAL A 290 19.12 -9.93 6.28
CA VAL A 290 20.38 -9.83 5.53
C VAL A 290 20.09 -9.50 4.07
N LEU A 291 19.13 -10.21 3.46
CA LEU A 291 18.74 -10.00 2.05
C LEU A 291 18.18 -8.60 1.81
N ILE A 292 17.36 -8.07 2.71
CA ILE A 292 16.85 -6.69 2.64
C ILE A 292 18.02 -5.69 2.70
N SER A 293 18.96 -5.88 3.62
CA SER A 293 20.14 -5.01 3.76
C SER A 293 21.01 -5.04 2.50
N GLN A 294 21.21 -6.24 1.92
CA GLN A 294 21.93 -6.42 0.66
C GLN A 294 21.18 -5.76 -0.51
N ALA A 295 19.85 -5.84 -0.56
CA ALA A 295 19.05 -5.24 -1.63
C ALA A 295 19.18 -3.71 -1.62
N GLN A 296 19.20 -3.10 -0.43
CA GLN A 296 19.47 -1.66 -0.29
C GLN A 296 20.89 -1.29 -0.74
N ALA A 297 21.88 -2.10 -0.40
CA ALA A 297 23.26 -1.87 -0.83
C ALA A 297 23.38 -1.98 -2.36
N LEU A 298 22.80 -3.02 -2.97
CA LEU A 298 22.76 -3.19 -4.42
C LEU A 298 22.04 -2.05 -5.12
N PHE A 299 20.91 -1.59 -4.60
CA PHE A 299 20.19 -0.44 -5.16
C PHE A 299 21.04 0.83 -5.14
N SER A 300 21.83 1.02 -4.08
CA SER A 300 22.69 2.19 -3.93
C SER A 300 23.91 2.15 -4.85
N GLN A 301 24.48 0.95 -5.05
CA GLN A 301 25.64 0.74 -5.93
C GLN A 301 25.26 0.75 -7.42
N TYR A 302 24.13 0.13 -7.77
CA TYR A 302 23.65 -0.05 -9.14
C TYR A 302 22.24 0.51 -9.30
N PRO A 303 22.05 1.84 -9.23
CA PRO A 303 20.73 2.44 -9.30
C PRO A 303 20.08 2.24 -10.69
N PRO A 304 18.73 2.30 -10.80
CA PRO A 304 18.03 2.04 -12.05
C PRO A 304 18.51 2.83 -13.27
N PRO A 305 18.83 4.15 -13.19
CA PRO A 305 19.35 4.90 -14.33
C PRO A 305 20.71 4.39 -14.86
N LEU A 306 21.52 3.77 -14.00
CA LEU A 306 22.79 3.17 -14.40
C LEU A 306 22.54 1.88 -15.20
N LEU A 307 21.65 1.03 -14.69
CA LEU A 307 21.29 -0.25 -15.34
C LEU A 307 20.51 -0.06 -16.64
N ALA A 308 19.64 0.96 -16.69
CA ALA A 308 18.82 1.28 -17.85
C ALA A 308 19.64 1.64 -19.11
N LYS A 309 20.96 1.86 -18.98
CA LYS A 309 21.86 2.07 -20.13
C LYS A 309 22.04 0.83 -20.99
N GLN A 310 21.67 -0.37 -20.53
CA GLN A 310 21.73 -1.59 -21.34
C GLN A 310 20.62 -1.62 -22.40
N ALA A 311 20.94 -2.09 -23.61
CA ALA A 311 20.07 -2.01 -24.79
C ALA A 311 18.64 -2.58 -24.58
N ALA A 312 18.51 -3.67 -23.82
CA ALA A 312 17.21 -4.29 -23.51
C ALA A 312 16.30 -3.43 -22.60
N LEU A 313 16.88 -2.49 -21.85
CA LEU A 313 16.16 -1.61 -20.92
C LEU A 313 15.88 -0.21 -21.49
N GLN A 314 16.55 0.21 -22.57
CA GLN A 314 16.34 1.52 -23.17
C GLN A 314 15.04 1.63 -23.99
N SER A 315 14.49 0.50 -24.43
CA SER A 315 13.36 0.45 -25.37
C SER A 315 12.02 0.88 -24.76
N ARG A 316 11.90 0.94 -23.43
CA ARG A 316 10.66 1.29 -22.73
C ARG A 316 10.89 2.18 -21.52
N LYS A 317 9.92 3.08 -21.28
CA LYS A 317 9.84 3.89 -20.07
C LYS A 317 8.81 3.27 -19.13
N SER A 318 9.24 2.93 -17.92
CA SER A 318 8.34 2.51 -16.85
C SER A 318 7.61 3.72 -16.24
N LEU A 319 6.29 3.60 -16.09
CA LEU A 319 5.45 4.65 -15.48
C LEU A 319 5.69 4.70 -13.98
N SER A 320 5.91 3.55 -13.33
CA SER A 320 6.23 3.51 -11.90
C SER A 320 7.53 4.27 -11.60
N ILE A 321 8.59 4.07 -12.39
CA ILE A 321 9.88 4.77 -12.20
C ILE A 321 9.74 6.28 -12.46
N SER A 322 9.12 6.67 -13.57
CA SER A 322 9.06 8.08 -13.98
C SER A 322 8.22 8.95 -13.05
N THR A 323 7.15 8.40 -12.48
CA THR A 323 6.25 9.14 -11.57
C THR A 323 6.72 9.11 -10.11
N PHE A 324 7.60 8.18 -9.75
CA PHE A 324 7.97 7.95 -8.35
C PHE A 324 8.70 9.13 -7.71
N GLN A 325 9.60 9.81 -8.42
CA GLN A 325 10.32 10.95 -7.83
C GLN A 325 9.36 12.07 -7.41
N ALA A 326 8.37 12.38 -8.26
CA ALA A 326 7.34 13.35 -7.94
C ALA A 326 6.47 12.89 -6.76
N PHE A 327 6.10 11.60 -6.73
CA PHE A 327 5.38 11.01 -5.60
C PHE A 327 6.19 11.10 -4.29
N GLN A 328 7.47 10.75 -4.30
CA GLN A 328 8.34 10.83 -3.14
C GLN A 328 8.46 12.26 -2.60
N LEU A 329 8.63 13.25 -3.48
CA LEU A 329 8.65 14.67 -3.09
C LEU A 329 7.32 15.13 -2.49
N SER A 330 6.20 14.62 -3.00
CA SER A 330 4.86 14.92 -2.45
C SER A 330 4.71 14.45 -1.01
N THR A 331 5.35 13.32 -0.66
CA THR A 331 5.26 12.77 0.70
C THR A 331 5.93 13.65 1.74
N LEU A 332 6.99 14.40 1.39
CA LEU A 332 7.76 15.23 2.31
C LEU A 332 6.99 16.45 2.84
N HIS A 333 5.91 16.84 2.15
CA HIS A 333 5.13 18.04 2.48
C HIS A 333 3.78 17.72 3.11
N GLN A 334 3.69 16.62 3.87
CA GLN A 334 2.50 16.22 4.60
C GLN A 334 2.20 17.19 5.75
N ARG A 335 1.53 18.31 5.43
CA ARG A 335 0.99 19.22 6.43
C ARG A 335 -0.47 18.86 6.74
N PRO A 336 -0.86 18.77 8.03
CA PRO A 336 -2.27 18.71 8.43
C PRO A 336 -3.09 19.88 7.84
N ASP A 337 -2.43 21.01 7.62
CA ASP A 337 -3.03 22.29 7.23
C ASP A 337 -3.58 22.34 5.80
N VAL A 338 -3.32 21.36 4.93
CA VAL A 338 -3.91 21.38 3.58
C VAL A 338 -5.43 21.21 3.66
N VAL A 339 -5.93 20.47 4.66
CA VAL A 339 -7.36 20.33 4.92
C VAL A 339 -7.92 21.61 5.53
N LEU A 340 -7.24 22.22 6.50
CA LEU A 340 -7.62 23.51 7.06
C LEU A 340 -7.63 24.57 5.96
N GLN A 341 -6.57 24.73 5.17
CA GLN A 341 -6.51 25.65 4.05
C GLN A 341 -7.55 25.36 2.97
N ARG A 342 -7.94 24.10 2.72
CA ARG A 342 -9.03 23.78 1.78
C ARG A 342 -10.39 24.13 2.36
N LEU A 343 -10.62 23.91 3.66
CA LEU A 343 -11.83 24.33 4.36
C LEU A 343 -11.91 25.86 4.46
N THR A 344 -10.80 26.52 4.79
CA THR A 344 -10.67 27.98 4.79
C THR A 344 -10.84 28.51 3.36
N ARG A 345 -10.29 27.89 2.31
CA ARG A 345 -10.52 28.30 0.91
C ARG A 345 -11.94 28.01 0.42
N ALA A 346 -12.61 26.97 0.93
CA ALA A 346 -14.02 26.69 0.65
C ALA A 346 -14.96 27.67 1.39
N GLN A 347 -14.56 28.10 2.60
CA GLN A 347 -15.19 29.21 3.32
C GLN A 347 -14.87 30.56 2.67
N ASP A 348 -13.66 30.78 2.16
CA ASP A 348 -13.26 32.02 1.48
C ASP A 348 -13.84 32.10 0.07
N SER A 349 -14.15 30.98 -0.61
CA SER A 349 -14.87 31.00 -1.89
C SER A 349 -16.37 31.26 -1.72
N THR A 350 -16.96 30.86 -0.60
CA THR A 350 -18.31 31.27 -0.19
C THR A 350 -18.34 32.73 0.30
N THR A 351 -17.28 33.18 0.98
CA THR A 351 -17.12 34.58 1.40
C THR A 351 -16.72 35.51 0.23
N SER A 352 -16.01 35.01 -0.78
CA SER A 352 -15.65 35.70 -2.02
C SER A 352 -16.85 35.86 -2.96
N ARG A 353 -17.82 34.94 -2.94
CA ARG A 353 -19.12 35.17 -3.61
C ARG A 353 -19.89 36.32 -2.95
N HIS A 354 -19.83 36.44 -1.62
CA HIS A 354 -20.37 37.61 -0.91
C HIS A 354 -19.50 38.88 -1.04
N GLY A 355 -18.18 38.73 -1.25
CA GLY A 355 -17.24 39.84 -1.47
C GLY A 355 -17.32 40.45 -2.87
N LEU A 356 -17.61 39.64 -3.90
CA LEU A 356 -17.84 40.11 -5.27
C LEU A 356 -19.19 40.85 -5.38
N GLU A 357 -20.22 40.41 -4.64
CA GLU A 357 -21.48 41.16 -4.48
C GLU A 357 -21.30 42.45 -3.66
N ALA A 358 -20.41 42.45 -2.66
CA ALA A 358 -20.08 43.64 -1.85
C ALA A 358 -19.22 44.68 -2.61
N ALA A 359 -18.38 44.25 -3.55
CA ALA A 359 -17.60 45.15 -4.40
C ALA A 359 -18.45 45.79 -5.51
N LEU A 360 -19.43 45.06 -6.04
CA LEU A 360 -20.41 45.58 -7.02
C LEU A 360 -21.47 46.52 -6.39
N SER A 361 -21.60 46.54 -5.07
CA SER A 361 -22.55 47.41 -4.35
C SER A 361 -21.92 48.69 -3.80
N ARG A 362 -20.60 48.84 -3.88
CA ARG A 362 -19.92 50.08 -3.44
C ARG A 362 -20.14 51.26 -4.39
N ASP A 363 -20.44 50.99 -5.66
CA ASP A 363 -20.73 52.02 -6.68
C ASP A 363 -22.20 52.46 -6.74
N ARG A 364 -23.03 51.97 -5.80
CA ARG A 364 -24.47 52.27 -5.75
C ARG A 364 -24.93 52.87 -4.42
N SER A 365 -23.99 53.24 -3.55
CA SER A 365 -24.23 53.60 -2.15
C SER A 365 -24.25 55.12 -1.86
N GLN A 366 -24.53 55.97 -2.86
CA GLN A 366 -24.77 57.41 -2.63
C GLN A 366 -26.22 57.86 -2.79
N LEU A 367 -27.14 56.98 -3.15
CA LEU A 367 -28.55 57.33 -3.28
C LEU A 367 -29.41 56.30 -2.55
N TRP A 368 -30.21 56.80 -1.61
CA TRP A 368 -31.32 56.12 -0.93
C TRP A 368 -31.02 55.49 0.44
N GLN A 369 -30.49 56.30 1.34
CA GLN A 369 -30.97 56.29 2.73
C GLN A 369 -32.39 56.86 2.78
N ARG A 370 -33.43 56.00 2.77
CA ARG A 370 -34.68 56.15 3.55
C ARG A 370 -35.73 55.14 3.10
N GLY A 371 -36.30 54.41 4.06
CA GLY A 371 -37.60 53.74 3.89
C GLY A 371 -37.60 52.23 4.12
N ASN A 372 -37.23 51.77 5.32
CA ASN A 372 -37.23 50.34 5.65
C ASN A 372 -38.14 49.99 6.84
N ARG A 373 -39.46 50.05 6.64
CA ARG A 373 -40.45 49.49 7.57
C ARG A 373 -41.60 48.72 6.88
N MET A 374 -42.02 49.09 5.67
CA MET A 374 -43.05 48.35 4.93
C MET A 374 -42.53 47.08 4.22
N VAL A 375 -41.27 47.07 3.78
CA VAL A 375 -40.69 45.89 3.08
C VAL A 375 -40.51 44.71 4.04
N LYS A 376 -40.18 44.96 5.31
CA LYS A 376 -40.08 43.90 6.33
C LYS A 376 -41.43 43.22 6.63
N MET A 377 -42.56 43.92 6.51
CA MET A 377 -43.89 43.31 6.69
C MET A 377 -44.31 42.45 5.49
N ALA A 378 -43.94 42.85 4.26
CA ALA A 378 -44.24 42.07 3.05
C ALA A 378 -43.48 40.72 3.00
N VAL A 379 -42.26 40.69 3.52
CA VAL A 379 -41.42 39.47 3.54
C VAL A 379 -41.93 38.43 4.55
N TRP A 380 -42.57 38.86 5.65
CA TRP A 380 -43.20 37.95 6.60
C TRP A 380 -44.57 37.43 6.12
N GLY A 381 -45.27 38.17 5.24
CA GLY A 381 -46.50 37.71 4.60
C GLY A 381 -46.30 36.60 3.56
N LEU A 382 -45.17 36.61 2.84
CA LEU A 382 -44.86 35.62 1.78
C LEU A 382 -44.29 34.30 2.30
N SER A 383 -43.76 34.27 3.52
CA SER A 383 -43.23 33.05 4.14
C SER A 383 -44.34 32.21 4.81
N ALA A 384 -45.47 32.82 5.18
CA ALA A 384 -46.63 32.10 5.73
C ALA A 384 -47.48 31.41 4.65
N THR A 385 -47.55 31.95 3.43
CA THR A 385 -48.37 31.38 2.34
C THR A 385 -47.70 30.21 1.62
N LEU A 386 -46.36 30.21 1.50
CA LEU A 386 -45.63 29.06 0.94
C LEU A 386 -45.62 27.84 1.87
N GLY A 387 -45.60 28.06 3.19
CA GLY A 387 -45.66 26.98 4.17
C GLY A 387 -47.00 26.22 4.15
N ALA A 388 -48.11 26.93 3.94
CA ALA A 388 -49.44 26.32 3.82
C ALA A 388 -49.64 25.55 2.49
N ALA A 389 -49.08 26.04 1.38
CA ALA A 389 -49.17 25.39 0.08
C ALA A 389 -48.38 24.07 0.04
N VAL A 390 -47.19 24.02 0.65
CA VAL A 390 -46.37 22.80 0.71
C VAL A 390 -46.99 21.76 1.65
N PHE A 391 -47.68 22.17 2.71
CA PHE A 391 -48.39 21.24 3.61
C PHE A 391 -49.68 20.68 2.98
N ALA A 392 -50.42 21.49 2.20
CA ALA A 392 -51.61 21.03 1.48
C ALA A 392 -51.29 20.07 0.32
N VAL A 393 -50.15 20.26 -0.37
CA VAL A 393 -49.66 19.34 -1.40
C VAL A 393 -49.16 18.03 -0.79
N ALA A 394 -48.54 18.08 0.40
CA ALA A 394 -48.13 16.89 1.13
C ALA A 394 -49.32 16.07 1.69
N GLN A 395 -50.43 16.72 2.05
CA GLN A 395 -51.65 16.03 2.50
C GLN A 395 -52.50 15.44 1.36
N THR A 396 -52.42 15.99 0.13
CA THR A 396 -53.13 15.42 -1.03
C THR A 396 -52.39 14.26 -1.70
N ALA A 397 -51.07 14.15 -1.50
CA ALA A 397 -50.26 13.04 -2.02
C ALA A 397 -50.38 11.75 -1.20
N MET A 398 -51.01 11.77 -0.01
CA MET A 398 -51.21 10.58 0.84
C MET A 398 -52.54 9.84 0.59
N ASP A 399 -53.45 10.38 -0.24
CA ASP A 399 -54.72 9.72 -0.61
C ASP A 399 -54.68 9.03 -1.99
N TRP A 400 -53.55 9.05 -2.70
CA TRP A 400 -53.35 8.27 -3.92
C TRP A 400 -52.61 6.99 -3.58
N GLY A 401 -53.42 6.04 -3.13
CA GLY A 401 -53.02 4.69 -2.78
C GLY A 401 -52.48 3.85 -3.95
N PRO A 402 -52.16 2.59 -3.63
CA PRO A 402 -51.46 1.64 -4.48
C PRO A 402 -52.42 1.07 -5.53
N ASP A 403 -52.19 1.30 -6.83
CA ASP A 403 -52.84 0.53 -7.93
C ASP A 403 -52.31 0.87 -9.34
N VAL A 404 -50.99 1.10 -9.53
CA VAL A 404 -50.43 1.38 -10.89
C VAL A 404 -49.21 0.53 -11.27
N PHE A 405 -48.74 -0.39 -10.43
CA PHE A 405 -47.59 -1.26 -10.75
C PHE A 405 -47.97 -2.73 -11.03
N LEU A 406 -49.00 -2.94 -11.87
CA LEU A 406 -49.38 -4.28 -12.33
C LEU A 406 -49.55 -4.39 -13.86
N GLN A 407 -48.82 -3.59 -14.65
CA GLN A 407 -48.87 -3.73 -16.11
C GLN A 407 -47.58 -3.45 -16.89
N LEU A 408 -46.42 -3.42 -16.25
CA LEU A 408 -45.12 -3.41 -16.96
C LEU A 408 -44.10 -4.20 -16.13
N PHE A 409 -44.25 -5.53 -16.09
CA PHE A 409 -43.23 -6.58 -16.21
C PHE A 409 -43.90 -7.96 -16.12
#